data_AF-A0A9X8D139-F1
#
_entry.id   AF-A0A9X8D139-F1
#
_cell.length_a   1.000
_cell.length_b   1.000
_cell.length_c   1.000
_cell.angle_alpha   90.00
_cell.angle_beta   90.00
_cell.angle_gamma   90.00
#
_symmetry.space_group_name_H-M   'P 1'
#
loop_
_entity.id
_entity.type
_entity.pdbx_description
1 polymer ?
#
loop_
_entity_poly.entity_id
_entity_poly.type
_entity_poly.pdbx_seq_one_letter_code
_entity_poly.pdbx_strand_id
1 'polypeptide(L)'
;MSLGQRIRRANVRMVGKLAVVTCGMFAFGYALVPMYRAICEMTGINILALSELQVPGGASGAKNVRVPDNTQVDMTRTIKVEFDSNVRGGLWDFKPAERFIEVHPGQLNTVMYEFQNTQNRRMAAQAIPSYAPQQAAAHFNKLECFCFNQYTLDAGEKKQWPVAFVIDPKISKDVKTITLSYTFFEVGGKTPPAPVAAVSNVANEPRS
;
A
#
# COMPACT_ATOMS: atom_id res chain seq x y z
N MET A 1 -73.73 31.38 5.08
CA MET A 1 -72.31 31.09 5.39
C MET A 1 -71.43 31.86 4.41
N SER A 2 -70.59 32.76 4.91
CA SER A 2 -69.75 33.64 4.08
C SER A 2 -68.71 32.84 3.29
N LEU A 3 -68.32 33.34 2.12
CA LEU A 3 -67.32 32.71 1.24
C LEU A 3 -66.02 32.36 1.99
N GLY A 4 -65.61 33.23 2.93
CA GLY A 4 -64.44 33.03 3.79
C GLY A 4 -64.55 31.82 4.74
N GLN A 5 -65.74 31.48 5.25
CA GLN A 5 -65.92 30.29 6.09
C GLN A 5 -65.79 28.98 5.29
N ARG A 6 -66.22 28.97 4.01
CA ARG A 6 -66.07 27.82 3.12
C ARG A 6 -64.60 27.60 2.72
N ILE A 7 -63.87 28.65 2.40
CA ILE A 7 -62.43 28.60 2.09
C ILE A 7 -61.64 28.12 3.31
N ARG A 8 -61.93 28.65 4.51
CA ARG A 8 -61.26 28.22 5.75
C ARG A 8 -61.47 26.73 6.06
N ARG A 9 -62.70 26.21 5.88
CA ARG A 9 -62.97 24.76 6.06
C ARG A 9 -62.24 23.90 5.01
N ALA A 10 -62.19 24.35 3.76
CA ALA A 10 -61.47 23.64 2.70
C ALA A 10 -59.96 23.61 2.98
N ASN A 11 -59.38 24.74 3.41
CA ASN A 11 -57.95 24.83 3.76
C ASN A 11 -57.59 23.95 4.95
N VAL A 12 -58.40 23.92 6.02
CA VAL A 12 -58.17 23.03 7.17
C VAL A 12 -58.25 21.56 6.77
N ARG A 13 -59.19 21.18 5.88
CA ARG A 13 -59.29 19.81 5.37
C ARG A 13 -58.10 19.44 4.49
N MET A 14 -57.58 20.38 3.69
CA MET A 14 -56.39 20.18 2.88
C MET A 14 -55.12 20.04 3.74
N VAL A 15 -54.94 20.90 4.74
CA VAL A 15 -53.82 20.81 5.69
C VAL A 15 -53.85 19.49 6.46
N GLY A 16 -55.03 19.04 6.90
CA GLY A 16 -55.17 17.74 7.54
C GLY A 16 -54.75 16.57 6.64
N LYS A 17 -55.13 16.59 5.36
CA LYS A 17 -54.69 15.58 4.38
C LYS A 17 -53.17 15.59 4.17
N LEU A 18 -52.59 16.78 4.01
CA LEU A 18 -51.14 16.94 3.82
C LEU A 18 -50.36 16.44 5.04
N ALA A 19 -50.82 16.76 6.25
CA ALA A 19 -50.19 16.30 7.48
C ALA A 19 -50.18 14.77 7.61
N VAL A 20 -51.29 14.10 7.25
CA VAL A 20 -51.37 12.62 7.25
C VAL A 20 -50.38 12.02 6.25
N VAL A 21 -50.28 12.58 5.05
CA VAL A 21 -49.32 12.12 4.03
C VAL A 21 -47.88 12.29 4.51
N THR A 22 -47.56 13.44 5.10
CA THR A 22 -46.22 13.70 5.65
C THR A 22 -45.87 12.68 6.74
N CYS A 23 -46.74 12.47 7.72
CA CYS A 23 -46.52 11.46 8.77
C CYS A 23 -46.35 10.06 8.19
N GLY A 24 -47.11 9.70 7.16
CA GLY A 24 -46.98 8.43 6.44
C GLY A 24 -45.61 8.26 5.78
N MET A 25 -45.09 9.31 5.12
CA MET A 25 -43.76 9.27 4.49
C MET A 25 -42.63 9.13 5.53
N PHE A 26 -42.72 9.80 6.67
CA PHE A 26 -41.75 9.67 7.75
C PHE A 26 -41.79 8.28 8.40
N ALA A 27 -43.00 7.75 8.67
CA ALA A 27 -43.16 6.41 9.21
C ALA A 27 -42.60 5.34 8.25
N PHE A 28 -42.85 5.49 6.95
CA PHE A 28 -42.30 4.62 5.91
C PHE A 28 -40.76 4.70 5.87
N GLY A 29 -40.20 5.92 5.89
CA GLY A 29 -38.75 6.13 5.97
C GLY A 29 -38.10 5.45 7.17
N TYR A 30 -38.73 5.54 8.34
CA TYR A 30 -38.23 4.90 9.56
C TYR A 30 -38.34 3.36 9.50
N ALA A 31 -39.41 2.84 8.88
CA ALA A 31 -39.63 1.40 8.71
C ALA A 31 -38.70 0.75 7.67
N LEU A 32 -38.12 1.51 6.73
CA LEU A 32 -37.16 0.99 5.76
C LEU A 32 -35.89 0.45 6.43
N VAL A 33 -35.44 1.03 7.54
CA VAL A 33 -34.23 0.58 8.25
C VAL A 33 -34.34 -0.86 8.77
N PRO A 34 -35.35 -1.25 9.58
CA PRO A 34 -35.49 -2.64 10.02
C PRO A 34 -35.82 -3.60 8.88
N MET A 35 -36.59 -3.17 7.87
CA MET A 35 -36.87 -3.98 6.68
C MET A 35 -35.58 -4.30 5.89
N TYR A 36 -34.72 -3.31 5.67
CA TYR A 36 -33.43 -3.49 5.02
C TYR A 36 -32.55 -4.45 5.82
N ARG A 37 -32.50 -4.31 7.15
CA ARG A 37 -31.75 -5.23 8.02
C ARG A 37 -32.24 -6.68 7.89
N ALA A 38 -33.54 -6.91 7.89
CA ALA A 38 -34.11 -8.25 7.73
C ALA A 38 -33.78 -8.88 6.36
N ILE A 39 -33.80 -8.08 5.29
CA ILE A 39 -33.38 -8.53 3.95
C ILE A 39 -31.88 -8.84 3.93
N CYS A 40 -31.04 -7.98 4.51
CA CYS A 40 -29.60 -8.20 4.59
C CYS A 40 -29.22 -9.43 5.42
N GLU A 41 -29.99 -9.74 6.46
CA GLU A 41 -29.81 -10.95 7.28
C GLU A 41 -30.24 -12.20 6.50
N MET A 42 -31.38 -12.16 5.81
CA MET A 42 -31.89 -13.28 5.01
C MET A 42 -31.00 -13.60 3.80
N THR A 43 -30.44 -12.57 3.15
CA THR A 43 -29.57 -12.71 1.98
C THR A 43 -28.10 -12.96 2.34
N GLY A 44 -27.73 -12.88 3.62
CA GLY A 44 -26.36 -13.08 4.10
C GLY A 44 -25.37 -11.95 3.75
N ILE A 45 -25.86 -10.82 3.23
CA ILE A 45 -25.05 -9.66 2.80
C ILE A 45 -24.56 -8.81 3.99
N ASN A 46 -25.02 -9.10 5.21
CA ASN A 46 -24.70 -8.35 6.43
C ASN A 46 -23.18 -8.23 6.74
N ILE A 47 -22.33 -9.03 6.09
CA ILE A 47 -20.87 -8.95 6.23
C ILE A 47 -20.31 -7.63 5.64
N LEU A 48 -20.93 -7.09 4.59
CA LEU A 48 -20.47 -5.84 3.95
C LEU A 48 -20.84 -4.59 4.77
N ALA A 49 -22.01 -4.55 5.40
CA ALA A 49 -22.40 -3.44 6.28
C ALA A 49 -21.60 -3.42 7.61
N LEU A 50 -21.18 -4.58 8.11
CA LEU A 50 -20.29 -4.68 9.26
C LEU A 50 -18.87 -4.16 8.93
N SER A 51 -18.42 -4.29 7.68
CA SER A 51 -17.11 -3.77 7.26
C SER A 51 -17.04 -2.24 7.25
N GLU A 52 -18.15 -1.54 7.01
CA GLU A 52 -18.23 -0.07 7.13
C GLU A 52 -18.28 0.43 8.58
N LEU A 53 -18.78 -0.39 9.51
CA LEU A 53 -18.74 -0.10 10.95
C LEU A 53 -17.35 -0.35 11.57
N GLN A 54 -16.46 -1.02 10.84
CA GLN A 54 -15.08 -1.31 11.25
C GLN A 54 -14.10 -0.16 10.94
N VAL A 55 -14.57 0.92 10.31
CA VAL A 55 -13.79 2.15 10.07
C VAL A 55 -13.79 2.98 11.37
N PRO A 56 -12.65 3.57 11.80
CA PRO A 56 -12.61 4.36 13.03
C PRO A 56 -13.62 5.51 12.97
N GLY A 57 -14.72 5.40 13.72
CA GLY A 57 -15.83 6.38 13.74
C GLY A 57 -17.23 5.81 13.43
N GLY A 58 -17.37 4.55 13.05
CA GLY A 58 -18.66 3.87 12.82
C GLY A 58 -19.37 3.47 14.12
N ALA A 59 -20.68 3.72 14.21
CA ALA A 59 -21.46 3.70 15.44
C ALA A 59 -21.45 2.38 16.24
N SER A 60 -21.27 2.53 17.56
CA SER A 60 -21.34 1.49 18.59
C SER A 60 -22.73 0.85 18.65
N GLY A 61 -22.91 -0.34 18.05
CA GLY A 61 -24.25 -0.93 17.92
C GLY A 61 -24.39 -2.45 18.09
N ALA A 62 -23.32 -3.22 18.20
CA ALA A 62 -23.43 -4.68 18.24
C ALA A 62 -22.81 -5.27 19.52
N LYS A 63 -23.65 -5.53 20.52
CA LYS A 63 -23.26 -6.07 21.85
C LYS A 63 -22.76 -7.53 21.83
N ASN A 64 -22.83 -8.23 20.69
CA ASN A 64 -22.49 -9.65 20.56
C ASN A 64 -21.60 -9.97 19.36
N VAL A 65 -20.89 -8.99 18.80
CA VAL A 65 -19.88 -9.29 17.76
C VAL A 65 -18.57 -9.52 18.48
N ARG A 66 -18.17 -10.79 18.54
CA ARG A 66 -16.80 -11.19 18.85
C ARG A 66 -15.91 -10.37 17.92
N VAL A 67 -15.17 -9.42 18.47
CA VAL A 67 -14.19 -8.61 17.74
C VAL A 67 -13.39 -9.61 16.92
N PRO A 68 -13.37 -9.54 15.57
CA PRO A 68 -12.41 -10.32 14.83
C PRO A 68 -11.06 -9.89 15.38
N ASP A 69 -10.30 -10.81 15.97
CA ASP A 69 -8.87 -10.59 16.16
C ASP A 69 -8.34 -10.02 14.84
N ASN A 70 -7.47 -9.03 14.88
CA ASN A 70 -6.93 -8.38 13.69
C ASN A 70 -6.12 -9.43 12.90
N THR A 71 -6.81 -10.25 12.09
CA THR A 71 -6.35 -11.49 11.48
C THR A 71 -5.60 -11.25 10.19
N GLN A 72 -5.31 -9.99 9.85
CA GLN A 72 -4.51 -9.69 8.66
C GLN A 72 -3.06 -10.16 8.83
N VAL A 73 -2.56 -10.26 10.07
CA VAL A 73 -1.21 -10.73 10.38
C VAL A 73 -1.22 -12.20 10.78
N ASP A 74 -0.53 -13.03 10.00
CA ASP A 74 -0.31 -14.44 10.30
C ASP A 74 0.85 -14.60 11.29
N MET A 75 0.52 -14.64 12.58
CA MET A 75 1.51 -14.85 13.65
C MET A 75 2.01 -16.31 13.75
N THR A 76 1.45 -17.24 12.97
CA THR A 76 1.80 -18.67 13.09
C THR A 76 3.14 -19.03 12.48
N ARG A 77 3.66 -18.18 11.60
CA ARG A 77 4.96 -18.36 10.95
C ARG A 77 5.71 -17.04 10.81
N THR A 78 7.02 -17.16 10.76
CA THR A 78 7.95 -16.05 10.58
C THR A 78 8.68 -16.21 9.24
N ILE A 79 8.82 -15.11 8.51
CA ILE A 79 9.63 -15.03 7.30
C ILE A 79 10.84 -14.14 7.60
N LYS A 80 12.03 -14.64 7.30
CA LYS A 80 13.26 -13.86 7.36
C LYS A 80 13.37 -13.03 6.08
N VAL A 81 13.42 -11.72 6.20
CA VAL A 81 13.70 -10.81 5.08
C VAL A 81 15.15 -10.38 5.16
N GLU A 82 15.94 -10.72 4.15
CA GLU A 82 17.33 -10.31 4.02
C GLU A 82 17.42 -9.10 3.10
N PHE A 83 18.16 -8.08 3.52
CA PHE A 83 18.34 -6.84 2.77
C PHE A 83 19.72 -6.83 2.16
N ASP A 84 19.75 -6.89 0.83
CA ASP A 84 20.97 -6.82 0.04
C ASP A 84 21.04 -5.47 -0.70
N SER A 85 22.25 -4.93 -0.75
CA SER A 85 22.53 -3.62 -1.32
C SER A 85 23.67 -3.75 -2.31
N ASN A 86 23.37 -3.65 -3.60
CA ASN A 86 24.36 -3.73 -4.66
C ASN A 86 24.63 -2.34 -5.26
N VAL A 87 25.87 -1.87 -5.11
CA VAL A 87 26.36 -0.64 -5.72
C VAL A 87 27.29 -0.98 -6.88
N ARG A 88 26.90 -0.60 -8.10
CA ARG A 88 27.75 -0.79 -9.27
C ARG A 88 28.83 0.28 -9.32
N GLY A 89 30.09 -0.15 -9.44
CA GLY A 89 31.23 0.71 -9.75
C GLY A 89 31.74 1.61 -8.62
N GLY A 90 31.37 1.36 -7.35
CA GLY A 90 31.88 2.12 -6.19
C GLY A 90 31.48 3.61 -6.16
N LEU A 91 30.51 4.00 -7.00
CA LEU A 91 30.08 5.39 -7.17
C LEU A 91 29.26 5.92 -5.99
N TRP A 92 28.76 5.02 -5.13
CA TRP A 92 27.84 5.32 -4.05
C TRP A 92 28.11 4.41 -2.86
N ASP A 93 27.84 4.88 -1.65
CA ASP A 93 27.73 4.03 -0.47
C ASP A 93 26.24 3.85 -0.15
N PHE A 94 25.77 2.61 -0.19
CA PHE A 94 24.38 2.25 0.08
C PHE A 94 24.36 1.02 0.97
N LYS A 95 23.73 1.15 2.13
CA LYS A 95 23.64 0.07 3.11
C LYS A 95 22.28 0.10 3.81
N PRO A 96 21.68 -1.07 4.09
CA PRO A 96 20.56 -1.13 5.00
C PRO A 96 21.04 -0.89 6.44
N ALA A 97 20.16 -0.35 7.29
CA ALA A 97 20.41 -0.24 8.72
C ALA A 97 20.51 -1.63 9.39
N GLU A 98 19.75 -2.60 8.88
CA GLU A 98 19.69 -3.97 9.35
C GLU A 98 19.90 -4.94 8.19
N ARG A 99 20.71 -5.98 8.35
CA ARG A 99 20.98 -6.95 7.27
C ARG A 99 19.82 -7.92 7.04
N PHE A 100 19.06 -8.19 8.09
CA PHE A 100 17.87 -9.01 8.02
C PHE A 100 16.92 -8.64 9.14
N ILE A 101 15.63 -8.88 8.93
CA ILE A 101 14.61 -8.83 9.97
C ILE A 101 13.69 -10.03 9.88
N GLU A 102 13.11 -10.41 11.00
CA GLU A 102 12.09 -11.45 11.08
C GLU A 102 10.71 -10.81 11.15
N VAL A 103 9.82 -11.22 10.25
CA VAL A 103 8.51 -10.59 10.10
C VAL A 103 7.41 -11.63 9.98
N HIS A 104 6.20 -11.25 10.37
CA HIS A 104 5.01 -12.05 10.14
C HIS A 104 4.31 -11.63 8.85
N PRO A 105 3.83 -12.57 8.02
CA PRO A 105 3.02 -12.22 6.85
C PRO A 105 1.82 -11.35 7.25
N GLY A 106 1.54 -10.30 6.48
CA GLY A 106 0.51 -9.29 6.75
C GLY A 106 0.93 -8.17 7.70
N GLN A 107 2.09 -8.30 8.36
CA GLN A 107 2.63 -7.24 9.20
C GLN A 107 3.27 -6.13 8.36
N LEU A 108 2.93 -4.88 8.66
CA LEU A 108 3.62 -3.71 8.14
C LEU A 108 4.97 -3.57 8.82
N ASN A 109 6.04 -3.61 8.04
CA ASN A 109 7.41 -3.45 8.52
C ASN A 109 8.10 -2.31 7.77
N THR A 110 8.99 -1.60 8.47
CA THR A 110 9.77 -0.51 7.90
C THR A 110 11.23 -0.73 8.22
N VAL A 111 12.09 -0.62 7.20
CA VAL A 111 13.55 -0.66 7.36
C VAL A 111 14.14 0.64 6.85
N MET A 112 15.17 1.15 7.52
CA MET A 112 15.89 2.34 7.09
C MET A 112 17.07 1.96 6.20
N TYR A 113 17.26 2.71 5.12
CA TYR A 113 18.45 2.62 4.28
C TYR A 113 19.24 3.93 4.33
N GLU A 114 20.57 3.83 4.39
CA GLU A 114 21.49 4.96 4.28
C GLU A 114 22.05 5.00 2.86
N PHE A 115 22.00 6.17 2.23
CA PHE A 115 22.54 6.42 0.91
C PHE A 115 23.44 7.65 0.92
N GLN A 116 24.66 7.51 0.42
CA GLN A 116 25.64 8.59 0.32
C GLN A 116 26.19 8.69 -1.11
N ASN A 117 26.22 9.93 -1.63
CA ASN A 117 26.99 10.25 -2.81
C ASN A 117 28.47 10.44 -2.44
N THR A 118 29.33 9.52 -2.86
CA THR A 118 30.79 9.59 -2.63
C THR A 118 31.51 10.41 -3.70
N GLN A 119 30.81 10.86 -4.74
CA GLN A 119 31.40 11.63 -5.83
C GLN A 119 31.45 13.13 -5.52
N ASN A 120 32.41 13.82 -6.12
CA ASN A 120 32.57 15.28 -6.04
C ASN A 120 31.64 16.05 -6.99
N ARG A 121 30.56 15.41 -7.48
CA ARG A 121 29.60 16.01 -8.41
C ARG A 121 28.17 15.63 -8.03
N ARG A 122 27.21 16.46 -8.44
CA ARG A 122 25.78 16.15 -8.31
C ARG A 122 25.42 14.98 -9.21
N MET A 123 24.71 14.01 -8.68
CA MET A 123 24.39 12.76 -9.36
C MET A 123 22.91 12.43 -9.16
N ALA A 124 22.27 11.90 -10.19
CA ALA A 124 20.93 11.32 -10.06
C ALA A 124 21.03 9.79 -10.07
N ALA A 125 20.34 9.14 -9.14
CA ALA A 125 20.28 7.69 -9.06
C ALA A 125 18.85 7.18 -9.09
N GLN A 126 18.69 5.98 -9.66
CA GLN A 126 17.46 5.21 -9.60
C GLN A 126 17.76 3.81 -9.08
N ALA A 127 16.95 3.34 -8.13
CA ALA A 127 17.07 2.00 -7.56
C ALA A 127 16.08 1.03 -8.19
N ILE A 128 16.59 -0.09 -8.71
CA ILE A 128 15.78 -1.18 -9.22
C ILE A 128 15.77 -2.32 -8.19
N PRO A 129 14.60 -2.71 -7.66
CA PRO A 129 14.49 -3.83 -6.73
C PRO A 129 14.56 -5.16 -7.47
N SER A 130 15.05 -6.19 -6.78
CA SER A 130 14.94 -7.59 -7.17
C SER A 130 14.62 -8.44 -5.94
N TYR A 131 13.89 -9.53 -6.15
CA TYR A 131 13.38 -10.39 -5.09
C TYR A 131 13.77 -11.84 -5.35
N ALA A 132 14.28 -12.50 -4.31
CA ALA A 132 14.55 -13.94 -4.33
C ALA A 132 13.83 -14.63 -3.15
N PRO A 133 13.15 -15.77 -3.36
CA PRO A 133 12.88 -16.43 -4.64
C PRO A 133 11.88 -15.63 -5.50
N GLN A 134 11.86 -15.86 -6.82
CA GLN A 134 11.02 -15.08 -7.76
C GLN A 134 9.54 -15.08 -7.38
N GLN A 135 9.03 -16.19 -6.84
CA GLN A 135 7.64 -16.32 -6.37
C GLN A 135 7.28 -15.33 -5.24
N ALA A 136 8.26 -14.82 -4.49
CA ALA A 136 8.01 -13.83 -3.45
C ALA A 136 7.68 -12.44 -4.04
N ALA A 137 8.10 -12.14 -5.27
CA ALA A 137 7.92 -10.82 -5.89
C ALA A 137 6.44 -10.42 -6.00
N ALA A 138 5.56 -11.38 -6.32
CA ALA A 138 4.11 -11.13 -6.45
C ALA A 138 3.40 -10.91 -5.12
N HIS A 139 4.04 -11.28 -4.01
CA HIS A 139 3.48 -11.20 -2.66
C HIS A 139 4.18 -10.16 -1.79
N PHE A 140 5.24 -9.52 -2.29
CA PHE A 140 5.99 -8.50 -1.57
C PHE A 140 5.48 -7.11 -1.97
N ASN A 141 4.55 -6.58 -1.19
CA ASN A 141 3.95 -5.27 -1.43
C ASN A 141 4.81 -4.19 -0.80
N LYS A 142 5.65 -3.53 -1.61
CA LYS A 142 6.37 -2.33 -1.20
C LYS A 142 5.40 -1.14 -1.23
N LEU A 143 5.11 -0.56 -0.08
CA LEU A 143 4.13 0.51 0.05
C LEU A 143 4.70 1.90 -0.27
N GLU A 144 6.04 2.05 -0.26
CA GLU A 144 6.68 3.30 -0.64
C GLU A 144 7.37 3.26 -2.01
N CYS A 145 6.99 4.22 -2.84
CA CYS A 145 7.33 4.38 -4.25
C CYS A 145 8.76 4.91 -4.49
N PHE A 146 9.76 4.43 -3.76
CA PHE A 146 11.16 4.87 -3.97
C PHE A 146 11.72 4.38 -5.32
N CYS A 147 11.26 3.22 -5.81
CA CYS A 147 11.82 2.58 -7.02
C CYS A 147 11.58 3.38 -8.32
N PHE A 148 10.63 4.31 -8.31
CA PHE A 148 10.22 5.02 -9.52
C PHE A 148 10.65 6.49 -9.55
N ASN A 149 11.14 7.02 -8.43
CA ASN A 149 11.60 8.40 -8.36
C ASN A 149 13.12 8.46 -8.54
N GLN A 150 13.56 9.38 -9.40
CA GLN A 150 14.97 9.71 -9.54
C GLN A 150 15.36 10.63 -8.39
N TYR A 151 16.39 10.26 -7.65
CA TYR A 151 16.88 11.07 -6.54
C TYR A 151 18.20 11.71 -6.92
N THR A 152 18.22 13.04 -6.84
CA THR A 152 19.44 13.82 -7.00
C THR A 152 20.08 14.02 -5.63
N LEU A 153 21.37 13.70 -5.55
CA LEU A 153 22.20 13.99 -4.38
C LEU A 153 23.35 14.88 -4.78
N ASP A 154 23.61 15.89 -3.96
CA ASP A 154 24.78 16.74 -4.10
C ASP A 154 26.05 15.99 -3.65
N ALA A 155 27.22 16.55 -3.94
CA ALA A 155 28.50 15.93 -3.62
C ALA A 155 28.64 15.72 -2.10
N GLY A 156 28.95 14.49 -1.67
CA GLY A 156 29.11 14.14 -0.25
C GLY A 156 27.80 14.04 0.55
N GLU A 157 26.64 14.32 -0.06
CA GLU A 157 25.36 14.34 0.63
C GLU A 157 24.97 12.93 1.10
N LYS A 158 24.52 12.83 2.36
CA LYS A 158 23.98 11.62 2.98
C LYS A 158 22.49 11.78 3.21
N LYS A 159 21.71 10.75 2.88
CA LYS A 159 20.27 10.70 3.16
C LYS A 159 19.88 9.33 3.71
N GLN A 160 18.91 9.33 4.62
CA GLN A 160 18.27 8.13 5.14
C GLN A 160 16.84 8.04 4.64
N TRP A 161 16.43 6.84 4.25
CA TRP A 161 15.14 6.60 3.59
C TRP A 161 14.45 5.40 4.22
N PRO A 162 13.19 5.56 4.70
CA PRO A 162 12.38 4.43 5.11
C PRO A 162 11.93 3.63 3.89
N VAL A 163 11.89 2.31 4.04
CA VAL A 163 11.22 1.41 3.11
C VAL A 163 10.19 0.62 3.89
N ALA A 164 8.92 0.99 3.69
CA ALA A 164 7.77 0.28 4.25
C ALA A 164 7.29 -0.82 3.29
N PHE A 165 7.04 -2.01 3.83
CA PHE A 165 6.56 -3.15 3.06
C PHE A 165 5.67 -4.08 3.87
N VAL A 166 4.86 -4.86 3.16
CA VAL A 166 4.00 -5.92 3.69
C VAL A 166 4.17 -7.16 2.82
N ILE A 167 4.26 -8.32 3.45
CA ILE A 167 4.25 -9.62 2.74
C ILE A 167 2.82 -10.17 2.78
N ASP A 168 2.22 -10.48 1.63
CA ASP A 168 0.88 -11.08 1.57
C ASP A 168 0.88 -12.47 2.25
N PRO A 169 -0.04 -12.74 3.20
CA PRO A 169 -0.20 -14.05 3.82
C PRO A 169 -0.39 -15.21 2.84
N LYS A 170 -0.84 -14.95 1.61
CA LYS A 170 -1.01 -15.93 0.52
C LYS A 170 0.29 -16.48 -0.05
N ILE A 171 1.45 -15.94 0.34
CA ILE A 171 2.76 -16.48 -0.08
C ILE A 171 2.90 -17.95 0.33
N SER A 172 3.51 -18.77 -0.52
CA SER A 172 3.70 -20.21 -0.24
C SER A 172 4.34 -20.46 1.14
N LYS A 173 3.93 -21.54 1.80
CA LYS A 173 4.46 -21.97 3.11
C LYS A 173 5.93 -22.39 3.06
N ASP A 174 6.43 -22.70 1.88
CA ASP A 174 7.82 -23.13 1.68
C ASP A 174 8.82 -21.97 1.67
N VAL A 175 8.32 -20.72 1.50
CA VAL A 175 9.17 -19.52 1.52
C VAL A 175 9.41 -19.09 2.96
N LYS A 176 10.61 -19.39 3.46
CA LYS A 176 11.06 -18.96 4.81
C LYS A 176 11.99 -17.75 4.78
N THR A 177 12.67 -17.55 3.65
CA THR A 177 13.62 -16.45 3.46
C THR A 177 13.27 -15.71 2.17
N ILE A 178 13.21 -14.39 2.25
CA ILE A 178 13.07 -13.51 1.10
C ILE A 178 14.25 -12.55 1.10
N THR A 179 15.00 -12.52 0.01
CA THR A 179 16.07 -11.53 -0.17
C THR A 179 15.53 -10.38 -1.02
N LEU A 180 15.53 -9.18 -0.45
CA LEU A 180 15.26 -7.93 -1.15
C LEU A 180 16.60 -7.30 -1.50
N SER A 181 16.98 -7.36 -2.78
CA SER A 181 18.20 -6.73 -3.28
C SER A 181 17.88 -5.46 -4.06
N TYR A 182 18.51 -4.35 -3.71
CA TYR A 182 18.47 -3.11 -4.50
C TYR A 182 19.75 -2.93 -5.29
N THR A 183 19.60 -2.68 -6.59
CA THR A 183 20.71 -2.22 -7.44
C THR A 183 20.48 -0.77 -7.85
N PHE A 184 21.44 0.10 -7.56
CA PHE A 184 21.41 1.50 -7.96
C PHE A 184 22.11 1.73 -9.30
N PHE A 185 21.48 2.54 -10.14
CA PHE A 185 21.99 2.98 -11.43
C PHE A 185 22.07 4.51 -11.46
N GLU A 186 23.15 5.05 -12.00
CA GLU A 186 23.24 6.47 -12.36
C GLU A 186 22.28 6.72 -13.53
N VAL A 187 21.41 7.71 -13.38
CA VAL A 187 20.47 8.14 -14.41
C VAL A 187 20.74 9.61 -14.71
N GLY A 188 20.55 10.04 -15.96
CA GLY A 188 20.76 11.44 -16.35
C GLY A 188 22.22 11.89 -16.52
N GLY A 189 23.21 11.01 -16.32
CA GLY A 189 24.58 11.22 -16.79
C GLY A 189 24.72 10.90 -18.29
N LYS A 190 25.56 11.64 -19.02
CA LYS A 190 25.95 11.27 -20.40
C LYS A 190 26.39 9.81 -20.39
N THR A 191 25.80 9.00 -21.28
CA THR A 191 26.10 7.58 -21.43
C THR A 191 27.61 7.37 -21.37
N PRO A 192 28.15 6.60 -20.40
CA PRO A 192 29.57 6.27 -20.41
C PRO A 192 29.90 5.64 -21.76
N PRO A 193 30.97 6.08 -22.45
CA PRO A 193 31.36 5.44 -23.70
C PRO A 193 31.57 3.95 -23.45
N ALA A 194 31.10 3.13 -24.39
CA ALA A 194 31.22 1.68 -24.30
C ALA A 194 32.68 1.29 -23.99
N PRO A 195 32.91 0.28 -23.13
CA PRO A 195 34.27 -0.17 -22.84
C PRO A 195 34.95 -0.56 -24.15
N VAL A 196 35.92 0.25 -24.59
CA VAL A 196 36.72 -0.09 -25.74
C VAL A 196 37.66 -1.19 -25.27
N ALA A 197 37.33 -2.44 -25.58
CA ALA A 197 38.25 -3.54 -25.40
C ALA A 197 39.53 -3.16 -26.16
N ALA A 198 40.62 -2.97 -25.43
CA ALA A 198 41.93 -2.76 -26.03
C ALA A 198 42.28 -4.05 -26.78
N VAL A 199 42.05 -4.05 -28.10
CA VAL A 199 42.55 -5.09 -28.97
C VAL A 199 44.05 -4.88 -29.04
N SER A 200 44.79 -5.58 -28.19
CA SER A 200 46.24 -5.69 -28.29
C SER A 200 46.54 -6.36 -29.63
N ASN A 201 46.99 -5.56 -30.60
CA ASN A 201 47.59 -6.07 -31.82
C ASN A 201 48.83 -6.89 -31.45
N VAL A 202 48.68 -8.21 -31.43
CA VAL A 202 49.82 -9.13 -31.46
C VAL A 202 50.36 -9.10 -32.88
N ALA A 203 51.25 -8.14 -33.14
CA ALA A 203 52.03 -8.09 -34.36
C ALA A 203 53.38 -8.78 -34.13
N ASN A 204 53.64 -9.79 -34.97
CA ASN A 204 54.92 -10.38 -35.35
C ASN A 204 55.81 -11.04 -34.26
N GLU A 205 55.93 -12.37 -34.38
CA GLU A 205 57.20 -13.07 -34.15
C GLU A 205 57.31 -14.21 -35.21
N PRO A 206 58.30 -14.18 -36.13
CA PRO A 206 58.50 -15.23 -37.12
C PRO A 206 59.23 -16.43 -36.49
N ARG A 207 58.64 -17.61 -36.64
CA ARG A 207 59.21 -18.88 -36.17
C ARG A 207 60.37 -19.29 -37.08
N SER A 208 61.57 -19.40 -36.51
CA SER A 208 62.72 -20.15 -37.04
C SER A 208 63.20 -21.12 -35.96
#